data_AF-A0A447P6U8-F1
#
_entry.id   AF-A0A447P6U8-F1
#
_cell.length_a   1.000
_cell.length_b   1.000
_cell.length_c   1.000
_cell.angle_alpha   90.00
_cell.angle_beta   90.00
_cell.angle_gamma   90.00
#
_symmetry.space_group_name_H-M   'P 1'
#
loop_
_entity.id
_entity.type
_entity.pdbx_description
1 polymer ?
#
loop_
_entity_poly.entity_id
_entity_poly.type
_entity_poly.pdbx_seq_one_letter_code
_entity_poly.pdbx_strand_id
1 'polypeptide(L)'
;MTAIVLGAKVITFFLTFGSLLGHVQPATLFNVAESHASYTPYLLMTLPFCLASFGYHGNVPSLMKYYGKDPRTIVKCLIYGTLLALALYSVWLLGTMGNIPRPEFIGIAQKGGNIDVLVQALSGVLNSRSLDLLLVVFSNFAVASSFLGVTLGLFDYLADLFGFDDSAMGRFKTALLTFLPPMIGGLL
;
A
#
# COMPACT_ATOMS: atom_id res chain seq x y z
N MET A 1 13.91 12.01 10.19
CA MET A 1 13.79 11.63 8.76
C MET A 1 12.44 10.96 8.46
N THR A 2 12.07 9.91 9.18
CA THR A 2 10.80 9.17 9.03
C THR A 2 9.54 10.04 9.15
N ALA A 3 9.47 10.94 10.14
CA ALA A 3 8.31 11.83 10.31
C ALA A 3 8.13 12.82 9.16
N ILE A 4 9.23 13.32 8.59
CA ILE A 4 9.20 14.25 7.44
C ILE A 4 8.72 13.52 6.19
N VAL A 5 9.23 12.31 5.94
CA VAL A 5 8.80 11.47 4.82
C VAL A 5 7.33 11.07 4.96
N LEU A 6 6.87 10.75 6.17
CA LEU A 6 5.47 10.43 6.45
C LEU A 6 4.57 11.67 6.24
N GLY A 7 4.96 12.83 6.78
CA GLY A 7 4.23 14.08 6.59
C GLY A 7 4.13 14.46 5.11
N ALA A 8 5.24 14.37 4.37
CA ALA A 8 5.27 14.60 2.93
C ALA A 8 4.32 13.65 2.18
N LYS A 9 4.26 12.38 2.55
CA LYS A 9 3.31 11.41 1.96
C LYS A 9 1.87 11.77 2.21
N VAL A 10 1.53 12.10 3.44
CA VAL A 10 0.15 12.45 3.81
C VAL A 10 -0.27 13.71 3.06
N ILE A 11 0.59 14.74 3.02
CA ILE A 11 0.29 15.98 2.30
C ILE A 11 0.14 15.72 0.80
N THR A 12 1.11 15.04 0.18
CA THR A 12 1.06 14.71 -1.26
C THR A 12 -0.13 13.83 -1.60
N PHE A 13 -0.49 12.88 -0.74
CA PHE A 13 -1.70 12.07 -0.88
C PHE A 13 -2.95 12.93 -0.91
N PHE A 14 -3.17 13.79 0.10
CA PHE A 14 -4.37 14.61 0.15
C PHE A 14 -4.45 15.67 -0.95
N LEU A 15 -3.32 16.25 -1.37
CA LEU A 15 -3.29 17.19 -2.50
C LEU A 15 -3.67 16.48 -3.81
N THR A 16 -3.12 15.29 -4.01
CA THR A 16 -3.31 14.51 -5.23
C THR A 16 -4.70 13.89 -5.30
N PHE A 17 -5.08 13.15 -4.26
CA PHE A 17 -6.38 12.49 -4.18
C PHE A 17 -7.50 13.47 -3.92
N GLY A 18 -7.26 14.59 -3.24
CA GLY A 18 -8.26 15.66 -3.11
C GLY A 18 -8.67 16.23 -4.46
N SER A 19 -7.71 16.40 -5.38
CA SER A 19 -8.00 16.83 -6.75
C SER A 19 -8.73 15.74 -7.57
N LEU A 20 -8.30 14.47 -7.44
CA LEU A 20 -8.97 13.33 -8.09
C LEU A 20 -10.41 13.14 -7.60
N LEU A 21 -10.66 13.34 -6.30
CA LEU A 21 -11.99 13.26 -5.71
C LEU A 21 -12.94 14.29 -6.32
N GLY A 22 -12.45 15.46 -6.70
CA GLY A 22 -13.23 16.47 -7.42
C GLY A 22 -13.63 16.08 -8.84
N HIS A 23 -12.94 15.11 -9.45
CA HIS A 23 -13.21 14.59 -10.80
C HIS A 23 -13.99 13.27 -10.79
N VAL A 24 -14.29 12.71 -9.60
CA VAL A 24 -15.04 11.47 -9.46
C VAL A 24 -16.41 11.60 -10.11
N GLN A 25 -16.69 10.73 -11.06
CA GLN A 25 -17.99 10.63 -11.70
C GLN A 25 -18.79 9.49 -11.02
N PRO A 26 -19.96 9.77 -10.41
CA PRO A 26 -20.78 8.73 -9.80
C PRO A 26 -21.16 7.61 -10.78
N ALA A 27 -21.39 7.95 -12.05
CA ALA A 27 -21.69 6.99 -13.11
C ALA A 27 -20.57 5.96 -13.30
N THR A 28 -19.31 6.41 -13.28
CA THR A 28 -18.11 5.57 -13.37
C THR A 28 -17.87 4.79 -12.08
N LEU A 29 -18.07 5.44 -10.92
CA LEU A 29 -17.89 4.82 -9.61
C LEU A 29 -18.83 3.62 -9.42
N PHE A 30 -20.12 3.82 -9.67
CA PHE A 30 -21.14 2.78 -9.55
C PHE A 30 -21.25 1.88 -10.79
N ASN A 31 -20.40 2.09 -11.79
CA ASN A 31 -20.36 1.31 -13.04
C ASN A 31 -21.73 1.22 -13.73
N VAL A 32 -22.45 2.34 -13.81
CA VAL A 32 -23.84 2.40 -14.31
C VAL A 32 -23.93 2.09 -15.81
N ALA A 33 -22.83 2.24 -16.53
CA ALA A 33 -22.75 1.95 -17.96
C ALA A 33 -22.79 0.43 -18.29
N GLU A 34 -22.46 -0.43 -17.34
CA GLU A 34 -22.40 -1.88 -17.55
C GLU A 34 -23.76 -2.53 -17.24
N SER A 35 -24.45 -3.01 -18.28
CA SER A 35 -25.83 -3.52 -18.16
C SER A 35 -25.91 -4.88 -17.44
N HIS A 36 -24.83 -5.67 -17.45
CA HIS A 36 -24.76 -7.01 -16.86
C HIS A 36 -23.58 -7.18 -15.89
N ALA A 37 -23.33 -6.17 -15.05
CA ALA A 37 -22.25 -6.23 -14.09
C ALA A 37 -22.49 -7.33 -13.03
N SER A 38 -21.59 -8.32 -12.96
CA SER A 38 -21.58 -9.35 -11.92
C SER A 38 -20.28 -9.30 -11.15
N TYR A 39 -20.35 -8.96 -9.85
CA TYR A 39 -19.16 -8.81 -9.00
C TYR A 39 -18.91 -9.98 -8.06
N THR A 40 -19.91 -10.85 -7.87
CA THR A 40 -19.81 -11.99 -6.96
C THR A 40 -18.67 -12.96 -7.28
N PRO A 41 -18.30 -13.23 -8.56
CA PRO A 41 -17.16 -14.11 -8.86
C PRO A 41 -15.81 -13.52 -8.40
N TYR A 42 -15.72 -12.20 -8.30
CA TYR A 42 -14.47 -11.51 -7.96
C TYR A 42 -14.26 -11.34 -6.45
N LEU A 43 -15.30 -11.54 -5.63
CA LEU A 43 -15.19 -11.41 -4.16
C LEU A 43 -14.06 -12.29 -3.60
N LEU A 44 -14.03 -13.57 -3.97
CA LEU A 44 -13.00 -14.49 -3.50
C LEU A 44 -11.61 -14.12 -4.04
N MET A 45 -11.54 -13.60 -5.27
CA MET A 45 -10.27 -13.14 -5.87
C MET A 45 -9.73 -11.89 -5.16
N THR A 46 -10.59 -11.05 -4.56
CA THR A 46 -10.16 -9.86 -3.81
C THR A 46 -9.68 -10.14 -2.40
N LEU A 47 -10.07 -11.27 -1.80
CA LEU A 47 -9.73 -11.61 -0.40
C LEU A 47 -8.22 -11.60 -0.11
N PRO A 48 -7.34 -12.21 -0.94
CA PRO A 48 -5.89 -12.17 -0.70
C PRO A 48 -5.34 -10.74 -0.68
N PHE A 49 -5.85 -9.86 -1.55
CA PHE A 49 -5.43 -8.46 -1.59
C PHE A 49 -5.86 -7.72 -0.33
N CYS A 50 -7.09 -7.93 0.15
CA CYS A 50 -7.54 -7.37 1.42
C CYS A 50 -6.71 -7.88 2.61
N LEU A 51 -6.40 -9.18 2.65
CA LEU A 51 -5.59 -9.76 3.72
C LEU A 51 -4.18 -9.18 3.73
N ALA A 52 -3.55 -9.06 2.56
CA ALA A 52 -2.23 -8.44 2.42
C ALA A 52 -2.26 -6.94 2.82
N SER A 53 -3.31 -6.21 2.44
CA SER A 53 -3.47 -4.79 2.73
C SER A 53 -3.60 -4.48 4.23
N PHE A 54 -4.09 -5.44 5.02
CA PHE A 54 -4.21 -5.37 6.49
C PHE A 54 -3.24 -6.33 7.21
N GLY A 55 -2.17 -6.77 6.52
CA GLY A 55 -1.17 -7.71 7.02
C GLY A 55 -0.15 -7.09 7.99
N TYR A 56 -0.57 -6.36 9.02
CA TYR A 56 0.33 -5.70 9.99
C TYR A 56 0.67 -6.57 11.23
N HIS A 57 0.16 -7.80 11.30
CA HIS A 57 0.32 -8.69 12.44
C HIS A 57 1.79 -9.02 12.76
N GLY A 58 2.66 -9.06 11.74
CA GLY A 58 4.11 -9.24 11.91
C GLY A 58 4.80 -8.09 12.64
N ASN A 59 4.17 -6.91 12.73
CA ASN A 59 4.72 -5.75 13.44
C ASN A 59 4.33 -5.72 14.93
N VAL A 60 3.45 -6.62 15.38
CA VAL A 60 3.00 -6.69 16.79
C VAL A 60 4.15 -6.96 17.76
N PRO A 61 5.12 -7.87 17.50
CA PRO A 61 6.29 -8.04 18.35
C PRO A 61 7.13 -6.76 18.50
N SER A 62 7.35 -6.02 17.41
CA SER A 62 8.06 -4.75 17.42
C SER A 62 7.32 -3.70 18.26
N LEU A 63 5.99 -3.64 18.18
CA LEU A 63 5.16 -2.78 19.03
C LEU A 63 5.25 -3.18 20.51
N MET A 64 5.26 -4.48 20.82
CA MET A 64 5.43 -4.99 22.18
C MET A 64 6.78 -4.60 22.79
N LYS A 65 7.85 -4.63 21.98
CA LYS A 65 9.20 -4.19 22.37
C LYS A 65 9.27 -2.66 22.55
N TYR A 66 8.64 -1.90 21.66
CA TYR A 66 8.66 -0.43 21.68
C TYR A 66 7.82 0.19 22.81
N TYR A 67 6.60 -0.31 23.04
CA TYR A 67 5.67 0.22 24.03
C TYR A 67 5.76 -0.46 25.41
N GLY A 68 6.80 -1.28 25.65
CA GLY A 68 7.07 -1.84 26.98
C GLY A 68 6.02 -2.84 27.48
N LYS A 69 5.46 -3.66 26.58
CA LYS A 69 4.41 -4.65 26.89
C LYS A 69 3.12 -4.06 27.48
N ASP A 70 2.78 -2.80 27.24
CA ASP A 70 1.46 -2.24 27.59
C ASP A 70 0.38 -2.65 26.55
N PRO A 71 -0.48 -3.64 26.84
CA PRO A 71 -1.41 -4.17 25.84
C PRO A 71 -2.50 -3.17 25.48
N ARG A 72 -2.87 -2.26 26.39
CA ARG A 72 -3.94 -1.29 26.15
C ARG A 72 -3.52 -0.25 25.13
N THR A 73 -2.30 0.24 25.25
CA THR A 73 -1.72 1.18 24.28
C THR A 73 -1.53 0.51 22.92
N ILE A 74 -1.04 -0.73 22.90
CA ILE A 74 -0.82 -1.48 21.66
C ILE A 74 -2.15 -1.73 20.92
N VAL A 75 -3.20 -2.16 21.62
CA VAL A 75 -4.53 -2.34 21.01
C VAL A 75 -5.06 -1.04 20.42
N LYS A 76 -4.91 0.09 21.12
CA LYS A 76 -5.30 1.40 20.58
C LYS A 76 -4.51 1.74 19.32
N CYS A 77 -3.19 1.56 19.33
CA CYS A 77 -2.33 1.80 18.17
C CYS A 77 -2.77 0.95 16.97
N LEU A 78 -3.09 -0.33 17.19
CA LEU A 78 -3.59 -1.23 16.14
C LEU A 78 -4.94 -0.75 15.60
N ILE A 79 -5.91 -0.45 16.47
CA ILE A 79 -7.25 -0.01 16.03
C ILE A 79 -7.16 1.30 15.24
N TYR A 80 -6.48 2.33 15.78
CA TYR A 80 -6.38 3.61 15.09
C TYR A 80 -5.55 3.51 13.81
N GLY A 81 -4.49 2.69 13.79
CA GLY A 81 -3.71 2.42 12.59
C GLY A 81 -4.54 1.76 11.50
N THR A 82 -5.35 0.76 11.84
CA THR A 82 -6.23 0.05 10.91
C THR A 82 -7.34 0.94 10.37
N LEU A 83 -7.97 1.74 11.24
CA LEU A 83 -9.01 2.69 10.82
C LEU A 83 -8.45 3.76 9.88
N LEU A 84 -7.25 4.26 10.18
CA LEU A 84 -6.56 5.21 9.30
C LEU A 84 -6.24 4.57 7.94
N ALA A 85 -5.72 3.34 7.93
CA ALA A 85 -5.44 2.61 6.70
C ALA A 85 -6.72 2.40 5.87
N LEU A 86 -7.83 2.00 6.50
CA LEU A 86 -9.12 1.84 5.85
C LEU A 86 -9.63 3.14 5.22
N ALA A 87 -9.49 4.28 5.91
CA ALA A 87 -9.88 5.58 5.38
C ALA A 87 -9.05 5.94 4.14
N LEU A 88 -7.73 5.74 4.19
CA LEU A 88 -6.83 6.01 3.06
C LEU A 88 -7.12 5.10 1.86
N TYR A 89 -7.36 3.81 2.10
CA TYR A 89 -7.78 2.87 1.05
C TYR A 89 -9.13 3.25 0.44
N SER A 90 -10.07 3.74 1.25
CA SER A 90 -11.36 4.20 0.74
C SER A 90 -11.20 5.41 -0.18
N VAL A 91 -10.39 6.40 0.21
CA VAL A 91 -10.07 7.57 -0.64
C VAL A 91 -9.38 7.13 -1.94
N TRP A 92 -8.44 6.19 -1.84
CA TRP A 92 -7.76 5.63 -3.00
C TRP A 92 -8.74 4.94 -3.98
N LEU A 93 -9.62 4.08 -3.46
CA LEU A 93 -10.62 3.38 -4.26
C LEU A 93 -11.61 4.33 -4.90
N LEU A 94 -12.07 5.36 -4.17
CA LEU A 94 -12.94 6.40 -4.72
C LEU A 94 -12.25 7.16 -5.86
N GLY A 95 -11.01 7.60 -5.65
CA GLY A 95 -10.24 8.32 -6.64
C GLY A 95 -9.96 7.48 -7.89
N THR A 96 -9.63 6.19 -7.73
CA THR A 96 -9.34 5.30 -8.86
C THR A 96 -10.62 4.86 -9.59
N MET A 97 -11.54 4.21 -8.90
CA MET A 97 -12.76 3.64 -9.48
C MET A 97 -13.77 4.69 -9.94
N GLY A 98 -13.68 5.91 -9.41
CA GLY A 98 -14.52 7.04 -9.80
C GLY A 98 -14.01 7.82 -11.00
N ASN A 99 -12.74 7.67 -11.37
CA ASN A 99 -12.14 8.37 -12.51
C ASN A 99 -11.80 7.43 -13.69
N ILE A 100 -11.57 6.14 -13.44
CA ILE A 100 -11.20 5.16 -14.48
C ILE A 100 -12.39 4.22 -14.76
N PRO A 101 -12.90 4.17 -16.01
CA PRO A 101 -13.89 3.20 -16.44
C PRO A 101 -13.41 1.75 -16.32
N ARG A 102 -14.33 0.80 -16.02
CA ARG A 102 -13.99 -0.62 -15.83
C ARG A 102 -13.22 -1.26 -17.00
N PRO A 103 -13.55 -1.00 -18.27
CA PRO A 103 -12.82 -1.59 -19.40
C PRO A 103 -11.35 -1.14 -19.48
N GLU A 104 -11.02 0.06 -19.00
CA GLU A 104 -9.65 0.60 -19.05
C GLU A 104 -8.70 -0.14 -18.10
N PHE A 105 -9.23 -0.71 -17.00
CA PHE A 105 -8.42 -1.53 -16.10
C PHE A 105 -7.82 -2.78 -16.77
N ILE A 106 -8.46 -3.29 -17.83
CA ILE A 106 -7.92 -4.42 -18.61
C ILE A 106 -6.60 -4.01 -19.28
N GLY A 107 -6.56 -2.82 -19.89
CA GLY A 107 -5.35 -2.29 -20.51
C GLY A 107 -4.25 -1.98 -19.49
N ILE A 108 -4.62 -1.52 -18.29
CA ILE A 108 -3.67 -1.32 -17.18
C ILE A 108 -3.09 -2.66 -16.72
N ALA A 109 -3.92 -3.69 -16.56
CA ALA A 109 -3.48 -5.02 -16.17
C ALA A 109 -2.56 -5.66 -17.22
N GLN A 110 -2.85 -5.49 -18.52
CA GLN A 110 -2.01 -5.98 -19.61
C GLN A 110 -0.63 -5.33 -19.67
N LYS A 111 -0.51 -4.08 -19.21
CA LYS A 111 0.77 -3.37 -19.07
C LYS A 111 1.58 -3.79 -17.83
N GLY A 112 1.19 -4.86 -17.16
CA GLY A 112 1.85 -5.39 -15.96
C GLY A 112 1.15 -5.03 -14.66
N GLY A 113 0.10 -4.19 -14.67
CA GLY A 113 -0.71 -3.89 -13.48
C GLY A 113 0.05 -3.17 -12.36
N ASN A 114 1.22 -2.61 -12.67
CA ASN A 114 2.07 -1.93 -11.68
C ASN A 114 1.48 -0.57 -11.28
N ILE A 115 1.89 -0.10 -10.10
CA ILE A 115 1.39 1.16 -9.54
C ILE A 115 1.75 2.39 -10.40
N ASP A 116 2.87 2.36 -11.11
CA ASP A 116 3.28 3.40 -12.05
C ASP A 116 2.32 3.51 -13.24
N VAL A 117 1.88 2.37 -13.80
CA VAL A 117 0.91 2.32 -14.91
C VAL A 117 -0.44 2.88 -14.46
N LEU A 118 -0.90 2.50 -13.26
CA LEU A 118 -2.15 3.00 -12.69
C LEU A 118 -2.07 4.50 -12.40
N VAL A 119 -0.94 4.96 -11.85
CA VAL A 119 -0.69 6.38 -11.61
C VAL A 119 -0.67 7.16 -12.93
N GLN A 120 -0.05 6.63 -13.97
CA GLN A 120 -0.03 7.26 -15.30
C GLN A 120 -1.43 7.37 -15.91
N ALA A 121 -2.30 6.38 -15.72
CA ALA A 121 -3.70 6.44 -16.13
C ALA A 121 -4.45 7.57 -15.41
N LEU A 122 -4.25 7.73 -14.10
CA LEU A 122 -4.83 8.82 -13.32
C LEU A 122 -4.26 10.20 -13.71
N SER A 123 -2.97 10.29 -14.01
CA SER A 123 -2.35 11.51 -14.50
C SER A 123 -2.98 11.99 -15.81
N GLY A 124 -3.37 11.06 -16.68
CA GLY A 124 -4.10 11.36 -17.92
C GLY A 124 -5.46 12.04 -17.68
N VAL A 125 -6.10 11.76 -16.54
CA VAL A 125 -7.38 12.39 -16.15
C VAL A 125 -7.18 13.83 -15.67
N LEU A 126 -6.10 14.09 -14.92
CA LEU A 126 -5.88 15.35 -14.24
C LEU A 126 -5.42 16.50 -15.15
N ASN A 127 -5.00 16.22 -16.40
CA ASN A 127 -4.56 17.20 -17.42
C ASN A 127 -3.65 18.33 -16.87
N SER A 128 -2.87 18.05 -15.82
CA SER A 128 -2.05 19.03 -15.11
C SER A 128 -0.68 18.44 -14.78
N ARG A 129 0.35 19.07 -15.35
CA ARG A 129 1.76 18.64 -15.19
C ARG A 129 2.23 18.64 -13.73
N SER A 130 1.69 19.53 -12.91
CA SER A 130 2.03 19.60 -11.49
C SER A 130 1.41 18.46 -10.69
N LEU A 131 0.18 18.05 -11.02
CA LEU A 131 -0.49 16.92 -10.36
C LEU A 131 0.12 15.58 -10.77
N ASP A 132 0.53 15.45 -12.04
CA ASP A 132 1.28 14.29 -12.53
C ASP A 132 2.60 14.09 -11.77
N LEU A 133 3.38 15.16 -11.60
CA LEU A 133 4.62 15.10 -10.82
C LEU A 133 4.37 14.71 -9.36
N LEU A 134 3.33 15.27 -8.72
CA LEU A 134 2.97 14.94 -7.34
C LEU A 134 2.54 13.47 -7.20
N LEU A 135 1.77 12.96 -8.15
CA LEU A 135 1.34 11.57 -8.24
C LEU A 135 2.53 10.60 -8.31
N VAL A 136 3.47 10.87 -9.23
CA VAL A 136 4.67 10.05 -9.42
C VAL A 136 5.56 10.08 -8.17
N VAL A 137 5.78 11.27 -7.60
CA VAL A 137 6.57 11.44 -6.38
C VAL A 137 5.92 10.70 -5.21
N PHE A 138 4.62 10.86 -5.01
CA PHE A 138 3.86 10.15 -3.98
C PHE A 138 4.00 8.64 -4.13
N SER A 139 3.80 8.11 -5.34
CA SER A 139 3.87 6.67 -5.62
C SER A 139 5.24 6.09 -5.28
N ASN A 140 6.32 6.71 -5.78
CA ASN A 140 7.68 6.28 -5.49
C ASN A 140 7.99 6.29 -3.99
N PHE A 141 7.60 7.35 -3.30
CA PHE A 141 7.78 7.44 -1.86
C PHE A 141 6.96 6.36 -1.12
N ALA A 142 5.71 6.13 -1.51
CA ALA A 142 4.83 5.13 -0.91
C ALA A 142 5.40 3.71 -1.03
N VAL A 143 5.82 3.32 -2.24
CA VAL A 143 6.48 2.04 -2.53
C VAL A 143 7.75 1.91 -1.68
N ALA A 144 8.62 2.93 -1.68
CA ALA A 144 9.86 2.89 -0.92
C ALA A 144 9.65 2.71 0.60
N SER A 145 8.68 3.40 1.22
CA SER A 145 8.41 3.14 2.65
C SER A 145 7.74 1.82 2.92
N SER A 146 6.86 1.38 2.03
CA SER A 146 6.16 0.11 2.22
C SER A 146 7.20 -1.00 2.22
N PHE A 147 8.10 -0.97 1.23
CA PHE A 147 9.24 -1.87 1.16
C PHE A 147 10.11 -1.82 2.42
N LEU A 148 10.54 -0.63 2.85
CA LEU A 148 11.37 -0.49 4.06
C LEU A 148 10.65 -0.97 5.32
N GLY A 149 9.37 -0.65 5.51
CA GLY A 149 8.59 -1.04 6.68
C GLY A 149 8.37 -2.54 6.76
N VAL A 150 7.96 -3.16 5.65
CA VAL A 150 7.75 -4.62 5.56
C VAL A 150 9.08 -5.36 5.73
N THR A 151 10.15 -4.88 5.11
CA THR A 151 11.48 -5.48 5.21
C THR A 151 12.02 -5.43 6.63
N LEU A 152 11.88 -4.30 7.33
CA LEU A 152 12.31 -4.19 8.73
C LEU A 152 11.48 -5.11 9.63
N GLY A 153 10.16 -5.16 9.44
CA GLY A 153 9.30 -6.07 10.20
C GLY A 153 9.62 -7.54 9.96
N LEU A 154 9.86 -7.93 8.70
CA LEU A 154 10.28 -9.28 8.34
C LEU A 154 11.66 -9.62 8.89
N PHE A 155 12.60 -8.67 8.83
CA PHE A 155 13.94 -8.82 9.39
C PHE A 155 13.87 -9.09 10.89
N ASP A 156 13.17 -8.24 11.65
CA ASP A 156 13.03 -8.38 13.11
C ASP A 156 12.32 -9.71 13.45
N TYR A 157 11.26 -10.05 12.72
CA TYR A 157 10.54 -11.30 12.91
C TYR A 157 11.42 -12.53 12.68
N LEU A 158 12.21 -12.56 11.61
CA LEU A 158 13.11 -13.67 11.31
C LEU A 158 14.26 -13.75 12.32
N ALA A 159 14.80 -12.61 12.77
CA ALA A 159 15.81 -12.59 13.82
C ALA A 159 15.28 -13.21 15.11
N ASP A 160 14.07 -12.83 15.53
CA ASP A 160 13.40 -13.39 16.71
C ASP A 160 13.06 -14.88 16.53
N LEU A 161 12.58 -15.28 15.33
CA LEU A 161 12.18 -16.66 15.04
C LEU A 161 13.36 -17.65 15.07
N PHE A 162 14.50 -17.25 14.49
CA PHE A 162 15.71 -18.08 14.43
C PHE A 162 16.67 -17.84 15.61
N GLY A 163 16.35 -16.89 16.50
CA GLY A 163 17.19 -16.54 17.63
C GLY A 163 18.55 -15.96 17.23
N PHE A 164 18.60 -15.22 16.12
CA PHE A 164 19.83 -14.57 15.67
C PHE A 164 20.18 -13.39 16.58
N ASP A 165 21.47 -13.23 16.86
CA ASP A 165 21.97 -12.15 17.71
C ASP A 165 22.13 -10.83 16.93
N ASP A 166 22.21 -9.71 17.65
CA ASP A 166 22.43 -8.37 17.06
C ASP A 166 23.88 -8.15 16.56
N SER A 167 24.70 -9.21 16.52
CA SER A 167 26.06 -9.15 16.00
C SER A 167 26.06 -8.87 14.49
N ALA A 168 27.18 -8.38 13.95
CA ALA A 168 27.32 -8.15 12.50
C ALA A 168 27.05 -9.43 11.68
N MET A 169 27.43 -10.59 12.23
CA MET A 169 27.20 -11.88 11.60
C MET A 169 25.73 -12.34 11.71
N GLY A 170 25.10 -12.14 12.87
CA GLY A 170 23.68 -12.44 13.07
C GLY A 170 22.79 -11.60 12.16
N ARG A 171 23.02 -10.28 12.13
CA ARG A 171 22.30 -9.36 11.23
C ARG A 171 22.52 -9.68 9.75
N PHE A 172 23.72 -10.11 9.37
CA PHE A 172 23.99 -10.53 7.98
C PHE A 172 23.18 -11.79 7.61
N LYS A 173 23.09 -12.79 8.50
CA LYS A 173 22.26 -13.98 8.28
C LYS A 173 20.78 -13.63 8.16
N THR A 174 20.27 -12.77 9.04
CA THR A 174 18.90 -12.28 8.97
C THR A 174 18.64 -11.54 7.66
N ALA A 175 19.56 -10.67 7.23
CA ALA A 175 19.44 -9.95 5.95
C ALA A 175 19.39 -10.92 4.76
N LEU A 176 20.27 -11.92 4.74
CA LEU A 176 20.28 -12.95 3.70
C LEU A 176 18.91 -13.63 3.61
N LEU A 177 18.36 -14.07 4.74
CA LEU A 177 17.08 -14.76 4.79
C LEU A 177 15.88 -13.86 4.45
N THR A 178 15.99 -12.56 4.76
CA THR A 178 14.97 -11.55 4.46
C THR A 178 14.91 -11.22 2.97
N PHE A 179 16.07 -11.11 2.29
CA PHE A 179 16.14 -10.61 0.92
C PHE A 179 16.32 -11.69 -0.15
N LEU A 180 17.02 -12.81 0.11
CA LEU A 180 17.27 -13.84 -0.91
C LEU A 180 15.98 -14.47 -1.45
N PRO A 181 15.04 -14.95 -0.61
CA PRO A 181 13.85 -15.61 -1.13
C PRO A 181 13.00 -14.68 -2.01
N PRO A 182 12.70 -13.42 -1.62
CA PRO A 182 12.02 -12.47 -2.50
C PRO A 182 12.79 -12.15 -3.78
N MET A 183 14.12 -12.01 -3.73
CA MET A 183 14.93 -11.74 -4.93
C MET A 183 14.90 -12.90 -5.92
N ILE A 184 15.03 -14.14 -5.44
CA ILE A 184 14.95 -15.33 -6.30
C ILE A 184 13.54 -15.47 -6.87
N GLY A 185 12.52 -15.31 -6.04
CA GLY A 185 11.12 -15.38 -6.48
C GLY A 185 10.73 -14.27 -7.47
N GLY A 186 11.32 -13.08 -7.37
CA GLY A 186 11.10 -11.99 -8.32
C GLY A 186 11.88 -12.09 -9.63
N LEU A 187 12.89 -12.96 -9.70
CA LEU A 187 13.68 -13.26 -10.91
C LEU A 187 13.11 -14.42 -11.74
N LEU A 188 12.24 -15.24 -11.14
CA LEU A 188 11.55 -16.37 -11.75
C LEU A 188 10.18 -15.95 -12.29
#